data_AF-A0A4P5YDG7-F1
#
_entry.id   AF-A0A4P5YDG7-F1
#
_cell.length_a   1.000
_cell.length_b   1.000
_cell.length_c   1.000
_cell.angle_alpha   90.00
_cell.angle_beta   90.00
_cell.angle_gamma   90.00
#
_symmetry.space_group_name_H-M   'P 1'
#
loop_
_entity.id
_entity.type
_entity.pdbx_description
1 polymer ?
#
loop_
_entity_poly.entity_id
_entity_poly.type
_entity_poly.pdbx_seq_one_letter_code
_entity_poly.pdbx_strand_id
1 'polypeptide(L)' 'MSNEKNEIEKLIDTMISSGDDLVQKLKTVLPDSLSESMMLFHESNIANLKKIKELLNK' A
#
# COMPACT_ATOMS: atom_id res chain seq x y z
N MET A 1 10.73 18.79 -11.70
CA MET A 1 10.71 17.41 -12.23
C MET A 1 11.40 16.37 -11.33
N SER A 2 12.68 16.50 -10.94
CA SER A 2 13.32 15.48 -10.06
C SER A 2 12.77 15.47 -8.62
N ASN A 3 12.44 16.64 -8.06
CA ASN A 3 11.82 16.73 -6.73
C ASN A 3 10.41 16.12 -6.69
N GLU A 4 9.57 16.39 -7.68
CA GLU A 4 8.19 15.87 -7.74
C GLU A 4 8.18 14.34 -7.85
N LYS A 5 9.09 13.76 -8.64
CA LYS A 5 9.27 12.30 -8.73
C LYS A 5 9.62 11.70 -7.36
N ASN A 6 10.57 12.29 -6.63
CA ASN A 6 10.94 11.84 -5.28
C ASN A 6 9.80 12.01 -4.26
N GLU A 7 8.97 13.03 -4.39
CA GLU A 7 7.81 13.24 -3.52
C GLU A 7 6.70 12.20 -3.78
N ILE A 8 6.43 11.87 -5.04
CA ILE A 8 5.46 10.82 -5.38
C ILE A 8 5.94 9.44 -4.90
N GLU A 9 7.24 9.14 -5.01
CA GLU A 9 7.79 7.90 -4.45
C GLU A 9 7.62 7.80 -2.94
N LYS A 10 7.90 8.89 -2.22
CA LYS A 10 7.69 8.96 -0.76
C LYS A 10 6.21 8.80 -0.40
N LEU A 11 5.31 9.39 -1.17
CA LEU A 11 3.87 9.21 -0.99
C LEU A 11 3.47 7.74 -1.18
N ILE A 12 3.99 7.07 -2.21
CA ILE A 12 3.75 5.64 -2.45
C ILE A 12 4.25 4.79 -1.26
N ASP A 13 5.46 5.04 -0.77
CA ASP A 13 6.01 4.31 0.38
C ASP A 13 5.20 4.58 1.66
N THR A 14 4.71 5.81 1.84
CA THR A 14 3.81 6.19 2.94
C THR A 14 2.47 5.48 2.84
N MET A 15 1.89 5.36 1.64
CA MET A 15 0.62 4.63 1.43
C MET A 15 0.76 3.14 1.74
N ILE A 16 1.87 2.52 1.34
CA ILE A 16 2.13 1.10 1.63
C ILE A 16 2.24 0.89 3.14
N SER A 17 3.12 1.62 3.82
CA SER A 17 3.34 1.48 5.26
C SER A 17 2.10 1.81 6.10
N SER A 18 1.37 2.88 5.76
CA SER A 18 0.12 3.23 6.45
C SER A 18 -0.98 2.19 6.24
N GLY A 19 -1.02 1.58 5.05
CA GLY A 19 -1.93 0.48 4.75
C GLY A 19 -1.59 -0.79 5.52
N ASP A 20 -0.31 -1.14 5.65
CA ASP A 20 0.15 -2.27 6.47
C ASP A 20 -0.30 -2.11 7.92
N ASP A 21 -0.08 -0.92 8.50
CA ASP A 21 -0.50 -0.60 9.87
C ASP A 21 -2.03 -0.70 10.04
N LEU A 22 -2.79 -0.22 9.05
CA LEU A 22 -4.25 -0.31 9.07
C LEU A 22 -4.71 -1.77 9.04
N VAL A 23 -4.16 -2.59 8.15
CA VAL A 23 -4.50 -4.02 8.05
C VAL A 23 -4.17 -4.76 9.34
N GLN A 24 -3.02 -4.48 9.96
CA GLN A 24 -2.63 -5.09 11.24
C GLN A 24 -3.62 -4.72 12.37
N LYS A 25 -4.08 -3.47 12.43
CA LYS A 25 -5.11 -3.05 13.39
C LYS A 25 -6.44 -3.74 13.12
N LEU A 26 -6.87 -3.77 11.86
CA LEU A 26 -8.14 -4.36 11.47
C LEU A 26 -8.20 -5.86 11.72
N LYS A 27 -7.08 -6.58 11.56
CA LYS A 27 -6.97 -8.00 11.91
C LYS A 27 -7.36 -8.32 13.34
N THR A 28 -7.20 -7.38 14.26
CA THR A 28 -7.51 -7.58 15.68
C THR A 28 -8.98 -7.36 16.04
N VAL A 29 -9.75 -6.72 15.15
CA VAL A 29 -11.13 -6.31 15.42
C VAL A 29 -12.15 -6.90 14.44
N LEU A 30 -11.73 -7.27 13.23
CA LEU A 30 -12.60 -7.83 12.21
C LEU A 30 -12.70 -9.35 12.34
N PRO A 31 -13.86 -9.95 11.99
CA PRO A 31 -13.97 -11.39 11.81
C PRO A 31 -12.97 -11.92 10.77
N ASP A 32 -12.50 -13.16 10.94
CA ASP A 32 -11.44 -13.76 10.13
C ASP A 32 -11.69 -13.68 8.62
N SER A 33 -12.92 -13.93 8.16
CA SER A 33 -13.28 -13.89 6.74
C SER A 33 -13.15 -12.50 6.12
N LEU A 34 -13.45 -11.45 6.89
CA LEU A 34 -13.32 -10.06 6.44
C LEU A 34 -11.88 -9.58 6.54
N SER A 35 -11.16 -10.04 7.57
CA SER A 35 -9.73 -9.81 7.76
C SER A 35 -8.90 -10.38 6.61
N GLU A 36 -9.20 -11.62 6.18
CA GLU A 36 -8.57 -12.27 5.04
C GLU A 36 -8.88 -11.54 3.73
N SER A 37 -10.14 -11.16 3.49
CA SER A 37 -10.53 -10.37 2.32
C SER A 37 -9.79 -9.02 2.24
N MET A 38 -9.61 -8.36 3.39
CA MET A 38 -8.88 -7.09 3.48
C MET A 38 -7.37 -7.27 3.24
N MET A 39 -6.78 -8.37 3.70
CA MET A 39 -5.38 -8.70 3.38
C MET A 39 -5.18 -8.85 1.88
N LEU A 40 -6.01 -9.64 1.21
CA LEU A 40 -5.91 -9.87 -0.23
C LEU A 40 -6.09 -8.57 -1.04
N PHE A 41 -7.03 -7.72 -0.62
CA PHE A 41 -7.21 -6.40 -1.20
C PHE A 41 -5.97 -5.52 -1.03
N HIS A 42 -5.39 -5.50 0.18
CA HIS A 42 -4.19 -4.71 0.47
C HIS A 42 -2.96 -5.21 -0.29
N GLU A 43 -2.76 -6.52 -0.41
CA GLU A 43 -1.69 -7.13 -1.20
C GLU A 43 -1.80 -6.73 -2.69
N SER A 44 -3.01 -6.75 -3.25
CA SER A 44 -3.28 -6.28 -4.61
C SER A 44 -2.96 -4.79 -4.78
N ASN A 45 -3.32 -3.96 -3.79
CA ASN A 45 -2.99 -2.54 -3.80
C ASN A 45 -1.48 -2.28 -3.74
N ILE A 46 -0.74 -3.01 -2.89
CA ILE A 46 0.72 -2.92 -2.82
C ILE A 46 1.35 -3.27 -4.18
N ALA A 47 0.87 -4.34 -4.83
CA ALA A 47 1.38 -4.73 -6.15
C ALA A 47 1.19 -3.62 -7.19
N ASN A 48 0.02 -2.96 -7.18
CA ASN A 48 -0.26 -1.84 -8.07
C ASN A 48 0.61 -0.60 -7.75
N LEU A 49 0.80 -0.27 -6.48
CA LEU A 49 1.64 0.85 -6.04
C LEU A 49 3.11 0.64 -6.43
N LYS A 50 3.64 -0.57 -6.27
CA LYS A 50 5.00 -0.93 -6.72
C LYS A 50 5.15 -0.78 -8.23
N LYS A 51 4.16 -1.22 -9.00
CA LYS A 51 4.15 -1.05 -10.46
C LYS A 51 4.13 0.43 -10.86
N ILE A 52 3.38 1.27 -10.16
CA ILE A 52 3.39 2.73 -10.39
C ILE A 52 4.78 3.31 -10.09
N LYS A 53 5.40 2.92 -8.98
CA LYS A 53 6.76 3.34 -8.61
C LYS A 53 7.79 2.95 -9.68
N GLU A 54 7.69 1.75 -10.24
CA GLU A 54 8.53 1.31 -11.36
C GLU A 54 8.32 2.16 -12.62
N LEU A 55 7.08 2.52 -12.94
CA LEU A 55 6.77 3.37 -14.10
C LEU A 55 7.29 4.79 -13.93
N LEU A 56 7.25 5.35 -12.72
CA LEU A 56 7.83 6.66 -12.42
C LEU A 56 9.37 6.66 -12.57
N ASN A 57 10.00 5.50 -12.36
CA ASN A 57 11.44 5.33 -12.44
C ASN A 57 12.00 5.04 -13.83
N LYS A 58 11.14 4.79 -14.81
CA LYS A 58 11.50 4.75 -16.24
C LYS A 58 11.61 6.16 -16.82
#